data_AF-A0A917VCB0-F1
#
_entry.id   AF-A0A917VCB0-F1
#
_cell.length_a   1.000
_cell.length_b   1.000
_cell.length_c   1.000
_cell.angle_alpha   90.00
_cell.angle_beta   90.00
_cell.angle_gamma   90.00
#
_symmetry.space_group_name_H-M   'P 1'
#
loop_
_entity.id
_entity.type
_entity.pdbx_description
1 polymer ?
#
loop_
_entity_poly.entity_id
_entity_poly.type
_entity_poly.pdbx_seq_one_letter_code
_entity_poly.pdbx_strand_id
1 'polypeptide(L)'
;MADKLSIEDLAPSPQRAEDATAEGLAKQYAAFAHLHFRLGFDHPDRDKADQSMGMFTSFYSIAYLFREIKTIIGGDAADGVARNFWESLDNPHTLGPDVWSWLTEYGIDPEQINGIAERLIADDAKAEVPTGGEA
;
A
#
# COMPACT_ATOMS: atom_id res chain seq x y z
N MET A 1 -12.25 -10.38 31.58
CA MET A 1 -11.33 -9.94 30.52
C MET A 1 -12.21 -9.49 29.37
N ALA A 2 -12.14 -8.23 28.96
CA ALA A 2 -12.78 -7.85 27.70
C ALA A 2 -11.99 -8.56 26.59
N ASP A 3 -12.66 -9.33 25.73
CA ASP A 3 -12.01 -9.88 24.55
C ASP A 3 -11.34 -8.73 23.80
N LYS A 4 -10.05 -8.91 23.48
CA LYS A 4 -9.32 -7.91 22.70
C LYS A 4 -9.89 -7.94 21.29
N LEU A 5 -10.74 -6.97 20.99
CA LEU A 5 -11.24 -6.72 19.65
C LEU A 5 -10.06 -6.37 18.74
N SER A 6 -9.90 -7.10 17.64
CA SER A 6 -8.92 -6.84 16.59
C SER A 6 -9.50 -5.94 15.49
N ILE A 7 -8.64 -5.41 14.62
CA ILE A 7 -9.11 -4.65 13.46
C ILE A 7 -9.81 -5.57 12.47
N GLU A 8 -9.36 -6.81 12.38
CA GLU A 8 -9.92 -7.86 11.55
C GLU A 8 -11.34 -8.24 12.01
N ASP A 9 -11.66 -8.09 13.29
CA ASP A 9 -13.04 -8.24 13.80
C ASP A 9 -13.96 -7.09 13.36
N LEU A 10 -13.41 -5.90 13.17
CA LEU A 10 -14.14 -4.69 12.77
C LEU A 10 -14.26 -4.53 11.25
N ALA A 11 -13.24 -4.97 10.52
CA ALA A 11 -13.14 -4.83 9.08
C ALA A 11 -12.40 -6.06 8.49
N PRO A 12 -13.11 -7.19 8.37
CA PRO A 12 -12.50 -8.46 7.99
C PRO A 12 -11.93 -8.43 6.59
N SER A 13 -10.73 -9.01 6.45
CA SER A 13 -10.11 -9.27 5.16
C SER A 13 -10.84 -10.38 4.41
N PRO A 14 -11.03 -10.24 3.08
CA PRO A 14 -11.42 -11.37 2.24
C PRO A 14 -10.48 -12.56 2.48
N GLN A 15 -11.02 -13.77 2.56
CA GLN A 15 -10.19 -14.98 2.66
C GLN A 15 -9.87 -15.56 1.29
N ARG A 16 -10.62 -15.13 0.27
CA ARG A 16 -10.50 -15.53 -1.13
C ARG A 16 -10.81 -14.34 -2.03
N ALA A 17 -10.33 -14.41 -3.26
CA ALA A 17 -10.63 -13.39 -4.28
C ALA A 17 -12.13 -13.22 -4.48
N GLU A 18 -12.91 -14.30 -4.53
CA GLU A 18 -14.37 -14.25 -4.68
C GLU A 18 -15.11 -13.47 -3.59
N ASP A 19 -14.51 -13.33 -2.41
CA ASP A 19 -15.08 -12.56 -1.28
C ASP A 19 -14.69 -11.07 -1.34
N ALA A 20 -13.74 -10.69 -2.21
CA ALA A 20 -13.24 -9.33 -2.32
C ALA A 20 -14.23 -8.46 -3.10
N THR A 21 -14.98 -7.64 -2.36
CA THR A 21 -15.85 -6.59 -2.93
C THR A 21 -15.21 -5.23 -2.77
N ALA A 22 -15.55 -4.28 -3.65
CA ALA A 22 -15.07 -2.91 -3.55
C ALA A 22 -15.48 -2.29 -2.21
N GLU A 23 -16.71 -2.57 -1.75
CA GLU A 23 -17.18 -2.08 -0.46
C GLU A 23 -16.44 -2.73 0.72
N GLY A 24 -16.19 -4.04 0.67
CA GLY A 24 -15.44 -4.76 1.71
C GLY A 24 -14.02 -4.24 1.84
N LEU A 25 -13.30 -4.14 0.72
CA LEU A 25 -11.94 -3.58 0.70
C LEU A 25 -11.93 -2.11 1.13
N ALA A 26 -12.89 -1.29 0.69
CA ALA A 26 -12.97 0.10 1.12
C ALA A 26 -13.10 0.22 2.65
N LYS A 27 -13.92 -0.61 3.29
CA LYS A 27 -14.07 -0.63 4.76
C LYS A 27 -12.78 -1.08 5.45
N GLN A 28 -12.17 -2.15 4.97
CA GLN A 28 -10.91 -2.68 5.50
C GLN A 28 -9.79 -1.65 5.44
N TYR A 29 -9.55 -1.07 4.26
CA TYR A 29 -8.49 -0.08 4.08
C TYR A 29 -8.78 1.22 4.82
N ALA A 30 -10.05 1.62 4.99
CA ALA A 30 -10.40 2.76 5.83
C ALA A 30 -10.06 2.52 7.31
N ALA A 31 -10.27 1.31 7.83
CA ALA A 31 -9.90 0.95 9.19
C ALA A 31 -8.37 0.99 9.38
N PHE A 32 -7.61 0.41 8.46
CA PHE A 32 -6.13 0.49 8.51
C PHE A 32 -5.61 1.91 8.34
N ALA A 33 -6.20 2.70 7.43
CA ALA A 33 -5.85 4.11 7.28
C ALA A 33 -6.03 4.85 8.62
N HIS A 34 -7.18 4.68 9.28
CA HIS A 34 -7.42 5.33 10.56
C HIS A 34 -6.45 4.89 11.66
N LEU A 35 -6.12 3.59 11.74
CA LEU A 35 -5.08 3.10 12.64
C LEU A 35 -3.76 3.84 12.39
N HIS A 36 -3.29 3.86 11.14
CA HIS A 36 -2.01 4.45 10.78
C HIS A 36 -1.98 5.97 10.92
N PHE A 37 -3.12 6.64 10.76
CA PHE A 37 -3.27 8.04 11.11
C PHE A 37 -3.01 8.26 12.61
N ARG A 38 -3.62 7.46 13.48
CA ARG A 38 -3.40 7.57 14.94
C ARG A 38 -1.95 7.25 15.31
N LEU A 39 -1.38 6.18 14.76
CA LEU A 39 0.02 5.85 14.98
C LEU A 39 0.95 6.97 14.48
N GLY A 40 0.70 7.55 13.32
CA GLY A 40 1.49 8.67 12.82
C GLY A 40 1.45 9.93 13.70
N PHE A 41 0.32 10.21 14.36
CA PHE A 41 0.19 11.36 15.25
C PHE A 41 0.71 11.12 16.67
N ASP A 42 0.52 9.91 17.20
CA ASP A 42 0.72 9.62 18.62
C ASP A 42 2.00 8.82 18.91
N HIS A 43 2.69 8.29 17.89
CA HIS A 43 3.85 7.42 18.12
C HIS A 43 5.06 8.23 18.63
N PRO A 44 5.71 7.83 19.74
CA PRO A 44 6.78 8.61 20.36
C PRO A 44 8.09 8.61 19.56
N ASP A 45 8.28 7.62 18.70
CA ASP A 45 9.39 7.52 17.76
C ASP A 45 8.99 8.17 16.42
N ARG A 46 9.78 9.16 15.99
CA ARG A 46 9.53 9.96 14.80
C ARG A 46 9.59 9.13 13.51
N ASP A 47 10.55 8.22 13.38
CA ASP A 47 10.73 7.47 12.13
C ASP A 47 9.56 6.50 11.93
N LYS A 48 9.07 5.92 13.03
CA LYS A 48 7.86 5.10 13.03
C LYS A 48 6.59 5.92 12.81
N ALA A 49 6.55 7.15 13.31
CA ALA A 49 5.45 8.08 13.03
C ALA A 49 5.40 8.44 11.54
N ASP A 50 6.54 8.78 10.94
CA ASP A 50 6.68 9.11 9.52
C ASP A 50 6.33 7.90 8.64
N GLN A 51 6.83 6.70 8.97
CA GLN A 51 6.45 5.45 8.30
C GLN A 51 4.93 5.22 8.39
N SER A 52 4.32 5.45 9.55
CA SER A 52 2.88 5.30 9.74
C SER A 52 2.09 6.29 8.91
N MET A 53 2.54 7.54 8.78
CA MET A 53 1.90 8.54 7.92
C MET A 53 1.98 8.16 6.43
N GLY A 54 3.07 7.52 6.01
CA GLY A 54 3.17 6.91 4.67
C GLY A 54 2.11 5.84 4.45
N MET A 55 1.98 4.89 5.39
CA MET A 55 0.97 3.83 5.34
C MET A 55 -0.46 4.38 5.39
N PHE A 56 -0.72 5.41 6.19
CA PHE A 56 -2.02 6.11 6.21
C PHE A 56 -2.39 6.59 4.81
N THR A 57 -1.47 7.28 4.12
CA THR A 57 -1.72 7.84 2.79
C THR A 57 -2.03 6.74 1.78
N SER A 58 -1.26 5.65 1.78
CA SER A 58 -1.50 4.52 0.88
C SER A 58 -2.86 3.85 1.13
N PHE A 59 -3.17 3.50 2.38
CA PHE A 59 -4.44 2.85 2.72
C PHE A 59 -5.64 3.76 2.50
N TYR A 60 -5.53 5.04 2.84
CA TYR A 60 -6.57 6.04 2.55
C TYR A 60 -6.84 6.12 1.05
N SER A 61 -5.79 6.17 0.22
CA SER A 61 -5.92 6.28 -1.23
C SER A 61 -6.62 5.07 -1.83
N ILE A 62 -6.29 3.86 -1.37
CA ILE A 62 -6.95 2.62 -1.80
C ILE A 62 -8.42 2.61 -1.36
N ALA A 63 -8.71 2.97 -0.10
CA ALA A 63 -10.08 3.04 0.41
C ALA A 63 -10.92 4.06 -0.36
N TYR A 64 -10.36 5.23 -0.63
CA TYR A 64 -10.99 6.28 -1.42
C TYR A 64 -11.27 5.80 -2.85
N LEU A 65 -10.30 5.18 -3.51
CA LEU A 65 -10.48 4.63 -4.85
C LEU A 65 -11.65 3.64 -4.89
N PHE A 66 -11.69 2.65 -4.00
CA PHE A 66 -12.77 1.66 -4.00
C PHE A 66 -14.14 2.24 -3.63
N ARG A 67 -14.17 3.26 -2.76
CA ARG A 67 -15.40 4.00 -2.45
C ARG A 67 -15.95 4.72 -3.69
N GLU A 68 -15.08 5.40 -4.42
CA GLU A 68 -15.48 6.23 -5.56
C GLU A 68 -15.71 5.39 -6.82
N ILE A 69 -14.92 4.35 -7.08
CA ILE A 69 -15.00 3.55 -8.31
C ILE A 69 -16.38 2.89 -8.49
N LYS A 70 -17.02 2.47 -7.38
CA LYS A 70 -18.40 1.95 -7.37
C LYS A 70 -19.40 2.93 -7.97
N THR A 71 -19.19 4.23 -7.77
CA THR A 71 -20.04 5.29 -8.33
C THR A 71 -19.78 5.55 -9.82
N ILE A 72 -18.55 5.27 -10.29
CA ILE A 72 -18.11 5.56 -11.65
C ILE A 72 -18.47 4.43 -12.62
N ILE A 73 -18.19 3.18 -12.25
CA ILE A 73 -18.32 2.02 -13.14
C ILE A 73 -19.43 1.03 -12.75
N GLY A 74 -20.14 1.29 -11.65
CA GLY A 74 -21.19 0.42 -11.12
C GLY A 74 -20.67 -0.71 -10.22
N GLY A 75 -21.59 -1.35 -9.48
CA GLY A 75 -21.28 -2.33 -8.44
C GLY A 75 -20.48 -3.54 -8.90
N ASP A 76 -21.01 -4.30 -9.85
CA ASP A 76 -20.38 -5.57 -10.29
C ASP A 76 -19.01 -5.36 -10.94
N ALA A 77 -18.85 -4.27 -11.71
CA ALA A 77 -17.58 -3.94 -12.33
C ALA A 77 -16.55 -3.46 -11.29
N ALA A 78 -16.97 -2.67 -10.30
CA ALA A 78 -16.12 -2.27 -9.18
C ALA A 78 -15.68 -3.47 -8.33
N ASP A 79 -16.57 -4.42 -8.08
CA ASP A 79 -16.22 -5.67 -7.40
C ASP A 79 -15.24 -6.50 -8.24
N GLY A 80 -15.38 -6.51 -9.58
CA GLY A 80 -14.36 -7.08 -10.47
C GLY A 80 -12.96 -6.47 -10.28
N VAL A 81 -12.86 -5.14 -10.17
CA VAL A 81 -11.59 -4.46 -9.89
C VAL A 81 -11.05 -4.83 -8.51
N ALA A 82 -11.91 -4.91 -7.49
CA ALA A 82 -11.53 -5.31 -6.14
C ALA A 82 -10.95 -6.73 -6.10
N ARG A 83 -11.54 -7.67 -6.84
CA ARG A 83 -11.04 -9.05 -6.95
C ARG A 83 -9.68 -9.11 -7.62
N ASN A 84 -9.51 -8.44 -8.76
CA ASN A 84 -8.22 -8.40 -9.46
C ASN A 84 -7.14 -7.79 -8.56
N PHE A 85 -7.45 -6.71 -7.86
CA PHE A 85 -6.52 -6.09 -6.92
C PHE A 85 -6.14 -7.06 -5.78
N TRP A 86 -7.11 -7.76 -5.20
CA TRP A 86 -6.85 -8.77 -4.17
C TRP A 86 -5.97 -9.92 -4.66
N GLU A 87 -6.22 -10.44 -5.86
CA GLU A 87 -5.42 -11.50 -6.47
C GLU A 87 -3.97 -11.06 -6.70
N SER A 88 -3.75 -9.83 -7.13
CA SER A 88 -2.39 -9.29 -7.30
C SER A 88 -1.63 -9.10 -5.99
N LEU A 89 -2.33 -8.93 -4.86
CA LEU A 89 -1.68 -8.89 -3.54
C LEU A 89 -1.22 -10.27 -3.07
N ASP A 90 -2.01 -11.31 -3.35
CA ASP A 90 -1.68 -12.70 -2.98
C ASP A 90 -0.54 -13.26 -3.86
N ASN A 91 -0.41 -12.76 -5.09
CA ASN A 91 0.68 -13.11 -5.99
C ASN A 91 1.53 -11.88 -6.37
N PRO A 92 2.38 -11.37 -5.46
CA PRO A 92 3.14 -10.14 -5.68
C PRO A 92 4.12 -10.20 -6.86
N HIS A 93 4.43 -11.40 -7.37
CA HIS A 93 5.23 -11.57 -8.58
C HIS A 93 4.54 -11.06 -9.85
N THR A 94 3.21 -10.86 -9.84
CA THR A 94 2.47 -10.28 -10.97
C THR A 94 2.55 -8.75 -10.98
N LEU A 95 2.78 -8.12 -9.82
CA LEU A 95 2.81 -6.66 -9.70
C LEU A 95 3.98 -6.01 -10.46
N GLY A 96 5.16 -6.63 -10.42
CA GLY A 96 6.35 -6.12 -11.11
C GLY A 96 6.15 -5.99 -12.64
N PRO A 97 5.75 -7.07 -13.32
CA PRO A 97 5.39 -7.04 -14.73
C PRO A 97 4.28 -6.03 -15.10
N ASP A 98 3.24 -5.90 -14.27
CA ASP A 98 2.16 -4.93 -14.51
C ASP A 98 2.68 -3.49 -14.46
N VAL A 99 3.44 -3.15 -13.42
CA VAL A 99 4.06 -1.82 -13.29
C VAL A 99 4.99 -1.52 -14.46
N TRP A 100 5.78 -2.50 -14.89
CA TRP A 100 6.64 -2.37 -16.08
C TRP A 100 5.83 -2.05 -17.34
N SER A 101 4.74 -2.79 -17.55
CA SER A 101 3.85 -2.59 -18.68
C SER A 101 3.23 -1.19 -18.66
N TRP A 102 2.77 -0.72 -17.50
CA TRP A 102 2.16 0.62 -17.37
C TRP A 102 3.18 1.74 -17.59
N LEU A 103 4.40 1.60 -17.06
CA LEU A 103 5.48 2.57 -17.34
C LEU A 103 5.70 2.68 -18.86
N THR A 104 5.79 1.54 -19.55
CA THR A 104 5.94 1.50 -21.01
C THR A 104 4.74 2.15 -21.73
N GLU A 105 3.51 1.85 -21.31
CA GLU A 105 2.28 2.44 -21.85
C GLU A 105 2.28 3.98 -21.70
N TYR A 106 2.77 4.48 -20.58
CA TYR A 106 2.89 5.91 -20.30
C TYR A 106 4.11 6.56 -20.99
N GLY A 107 4.89 5.81 -21.76
CA GLY A 107 6.09 6.29 -22.44
C GLY A 107 7.27 6.55 -21.51
N ILE A 108 7.27 5.94 -20.32
CA ILE A 108 8.37 5.98 -19.35
C ILE A 108 9.20 4.71 -19.54
N ASP A 109 10.50 4.87 -19.80
CA ASP A 109 11.43 3.75 -19.90
C ASP A 109 11.65 3.11 -18.51
N PRO A 110 11.21 1.86 -18.27
CA PRO A 110 11.35 1.23 -16.97
C PRO A 110 12.81 1.02 -16.56
N GLU A 111 13.74 0.88 -17.52
CA GLU A 111 15.16 0.73 -17.22
C GLU A 111 15.77 2.01 -16.63
N GLN A 112 15.23 3.18 -17.00
CA GLN A 112 15.65 4.44 -16.38
C GLN A 112 15.23 4.50 -14.91
N ILE A 113 14.04 3.98 -14.58
CA ILE A 113 13.58 3.88 -13.19
C ILE A 113 14.46 2.92 -12.38
N ASN A 114 14.81 1.76 -12.94
CA ASN A 114 15.75 0.82 -12.32
C ASN A 114 17.11 1.48 -12.06
N GLY A 115 17.69 2.15 -13.06
CA GLY A 115 18.97 2.84 -12.89
C GLY A 115 18.93 3.99 -11.87
N ILE A 116 17.77 4.64 -11.67
CA ILE A 116 17.58 5.60 -10.57
C ILE A 116 17.57 4.87 -9.22
N ALA A 117 16.82 3.77 -9.11
CA ALA A 117 16.72 2.99 -7.88
C ALA A 117 18.07 2.44 -7.43
N GLU A 118 18.86 1.88 -8.36
CA GLU A 118 20.22 1.38 -8.08
C GLU A 118 21.14 2.47 -7.51
N ARG A 119 21.07 3.69 -8.06
CA ARG A 119 21.85 4.82 -7.54
C ARG A 119 21.43 5.20 -6.12
N LEU A 120 20.13 5.26 -5.85
CA LEU A 120 19.62 5.59 -4.52
C LEU A 120 20.06 4.55 -3.48
N ILE A 121 19.99 3.26 -3.81
CA ILE A 121 20.46 2.17 -2.94
C ILE A 121 21.97 2.30 -2.67
N ALA A 122 22.76 2.55 -3.71
CA ALA A 122 24.20 2.70 -3.57
C ALA A 122 24.60 3.94 -2.74
N ASP A 123 23.83 5.02 -2.79
CA ASP A 123 24.10 6.23 -2.02
C ASP A 123 23.68 6.08 -0.55
N ASP A 124 22.57 5.39 -0.28
CA ASP A 124 22.14 5.03 1.08
C ASP A 124 23.18 4.14 1.77
N ALA A 125 23.65 3.09 1.09
CA ALA A 125 24.70 2.20 1.59
C ALA A 125 26.02 2.93 1.91
N LYS A 126 26.32 4.06 1.25
CA LYS A 126 27.49 4.89 1.57
C LYS A 126 27.26 5.78 2.80
N ALA A 127 26.02 6.22 3.02
CA ALA A 127 25.66 7.08 4.15
C ALA A 127 25.67 6.30 5.48
N GLU A 128 25.40 5.00 5.46
CA GLU A 128 25.42 4.12 6.64
C GLU A 128 26.83 3.69 7.09
N VAL A 129 27.86 3.85 6.25
CA VAL A 129 29.25 3.57 6.65
C VAL A 129 29.78 4.79 7.41
N PRO A 130 30.11 4.67 8.71
CA PRO A 130 30.78 5.76 9.41
C PRO A 130 32.10 6.00 8.69
N THR A 131 32.35 7.23 8.24
CA THR A 131 33.70 7.70 7.94
C THR A 131 34.47 7.71 9.26
N GLY A 132 34.94 6.53 9.65
CA GLY A 132 35.74 6.32 10.84
C GLY A 132 37.00 7.16 10.74
N GLY A 133 37.06 8.18 11.60
CA GLY A 133 38.27 8.75 12.15
C GLY A 133 39.29 9.30 11.15
N GLU A 134 39.33 10.62 11.02
CA GLU A 134 40.62 11.28 11.12
C GLU A 134 40.72 11.95 12.49
N ALA A 135 41.75 11.53 13.22
CA ALA A 135 42.18 12.01 14.52
C ALA A 135 42.91 13.36 14.42
#